data_AF-A0A4D7C8B3-F1
#
_entry.id   AF-A0A4D7C8B3-F1
#
_cell.length_a   1.000
_cell.length_b   1.000
_cell.length_c   1.000
_cell.angle_alpha   90.00
_cell.angle_beta   90.00
_cell.angle_gamma   90.00
#
_symmetry.space_group_name_H-M   'P 1'
#
loop_
_entity.id
_entity.type
_entity.pdbx_description
1 polymer ?
#
loop_
_entity_poly.entity_id
_entity_poly.type
_entity_poly.pdbx_seq_one_letter_code
_entity_poly.pdbx_strand_id
1 'polypeptide(L)'
;MVAQVDSYLLPAGGVADPNGLYVITVGGNDLFDVGNGVLGVNDVPTQVIGTLVSQVSRLRAAGAQQFLVTNLPDVTGAPISGGPNPALQLAIGQLNDALAASLAGLGLGDDLHLLDLFGFSGDVASRPEFYGLPANILSAACVLSVPPSPTPDCSSFLYFDAVHPEARVQAAFSQIAAEAIGVPEPASIALLGLGMLGLAGATRRRRA
;
A
#
# COMPACT_ATOMS: atom_id res chain seq x y z
N MET A 1 7.15 4.11 -13.72
CA MET A 1 6.96 2.66 -13.91
C MET A 1 7.69 2.09 -15.12
N VAL A 2 7.49 2.57 -16.35
CA VAL A 2 8.09 1.99 -17.58
C VAL A 2 9.61 1.76 -17.44
N ALA A 3 10.36 2.80 -17.09
CA ALA A 3 11.81 2.71 -16.91
C ALA A 3 12.23 1.74 -15.77
N GLN A 4 11.39 1.55 -14.75
CA GLN A 4 11.67 0.59 -13.66
C GLN A 4 11.49 -0.85 -14.14
N VAL A 5 10.44 -1.12 -14.92
CA VAL A 5 10.22 -2.44 -15.53
C VAL A 5 11.31 -2.76 -16.55
N ASP A 6 11.75 -1.77 -17.34
CA ASP A 6 12.91 -1.91 -18.23
C ASP A 6 14.18 -2.25 -17.43
N SER A 7 14.46 -1.50 -16.37
CA SER A 7 15.65 -1.70 -15.53
C SER A 7 15.66 -3.05 -14.82
N TYR A 8 14.48 -3.61 -14.54
CA TYR A 8 14.35 -4.95 -13.98
C TYR A 8 14.54 -6.05 -15.04
N LEU A 9 13.82 -5.96 -16.17
CA LEU A 9 13.81 -7.03 -17.17
C LEU A 9 15.09 -7.09 -18.01
N LEU A 10 15.72 -5.95 -18.31
CA LEU A 10 16.89 -5.92 -19.20
C LEU A 10 18.07 -6.75 -18.65
N PRO A 11 18.52 -6.58 -17.38
CA PRO A 11 19.59 -7.41 -16.83
C PRO A 11 19.17 -8.87 -16.62
N ALA A 12 17.87 -9.13 -16.47
CA ALA A 12 17.31 -10.47 -16.31
C ALA A 12 17.09 -11.22 -17.63
N GLY A 13 17.59 -10.69 -18.76
CA GLY A 13 17.44 -11.32 -20.07
C GLY A 13 16.00 -11.33 -20.60
N GLY A 14 15.16 -10.41 -20.11
CA GLY A 14 13.74 -10.33 -20.45
C GLY A 14 12.85 -11.31 -19.70
N VAL A 15 13.38 -12.03 -18.70
CA VAL A 15 12.64 -13.02 -17.92
C VAL A 15 12.41 -12.51 -16.51
N ALA A 16 11.16 -12.55 -16.08
CA ALA A 16 10.73 -12.25 -14.73
C ALA A 16 10.86 -13.51 -13.86
N ASP A 17 11.33 -13.38 -12.61
CA ASP A 17 11.29 -14.48 -11.64
C ASP A 17 9.83 -14.98 -11.44
N PRO A 18 9.53 -16.25 -11.77
CA PRO A 18 8.19 -16.80 -11.60
C PRO A 18 7.78 -16.99 -10.13
N ASN A 19 8.74 -17.02 -9.20
CA ASN A 19 8.47 -17.14 -7.76
C ASN A 19 8.40 -15.79 -7.05
N GLY A 20 8.65 -14.69 -7.76
CA GLY A 20 8.65 -13.34 -7.19
C GLY A 20 7.24 -12.80 -6.96
N LEU A 21 7.07 -12.05 -5.88
CA LEU A 21 5.91 -11.18 -5.68
C LEU A 21 6.22 -9.79 -6.26
N TYR A 22 5.42 -9.37 -7.23
CA TYR A 22 5.57 -8.08 -7.92
C TYR A 22 4.67 -7.06 -7.24
N VAL A 23 5.27 -6.26 -6.34
CA VAL A 23 4.59 -5.20 -5.60
C VAL A 23 4.60 -3.90 -6.39
N ILE A 24 3.43 -3.35 -6.70
CA ILE A 24 3.28 -2.18 -7.57
C ILE A 24 2.40 -1.15 -6.87
N THR A 25 3.01 -0.02 -6.53
CA THR A 25 2.34 1.19 -6.01
C THR A 25 2.75 2.37 -6.87
N VAL A 26 1.81 2.93 -7.62
CA VAL A 26 2.06 4.03 -8.58
C VAL A 26 0.86 4.99 -8.60
N GLY A 27 1.01 6.15 -9.22
CA GLY A 27 -0.07 7.10 -9.45
C GLY A 27 -0.17 8.25 -8.44
N GLY A 28 0.53 8.17 -7.29
CA GLY A 28 0.54 9.25 -6.30
C GLY A 28 1.08 10.58 -6.85
N ASN A 29 2.21 10.53 -7.57
CA ASN A 29 2.77 11.73 -8.23
C ASN A 29 1.80 12.31 -9.25
N ASP A 30 1.19 11.46 -10.08
CA ASP A 30 0.23 11.85 -11.10
C ASP A 30 -1.01 12.52 -10.48
N LEU A 31 -1.48 12.03 -9.32
CA LEU A 31 -2.59 12.64 -8.59
C LEU A 31 -2.20 13.96 -7.90
N PHE A 32 -0.95 14.12 -7.44
CA PHE A 32 -0.45 15.44 -7.03
C PHE A 32 -0.43 16.40 -8.22
N ASP A 33 -0.01 15.95 -9.41
CA ASP A 33 -0.06 16.74 -10.63
C ASP A 33 -1.49 17.12 -11.04
N VAL A 34 -2.47 16.23 -10.82
CA VAL A 34 -3.90 16.57 -10.98
C VAL A 34 -4.31 17.67 -9.99
N GLY A 35 -3.96 17.53 -8.71
CA GLY A 35 -4.26 18.53 -7.69
C GLY A 35 -3.64 19.91 -7.99
N ASN A 36 -2.46 19.91 -8.61
CA ASN A 36 -1.72 21.11 -9.01
C ASN A 36 -2.12 21.65 -10.40
N GLY A 37 -3.04 20.98 -11.11
CA GLY A 37 -3.49 21.37 -12.44
C GLY A 37 -2.46 21.14 -13.56
N VAL A 38 -1.40 20.36 -13.30
CA VAL A 38 -0.37 19.96 -14.28
C VAL A 38 -0.90 18.82 -15.16
N LEU A 39 -1.62 17.86 -14.56
CA LEU A 39 -2.25 16.75 -15.27
C LEU A 39 -3.77 16.91 -15.28
N GLY A 40 -4.42 16.68 -16.41
CA GLY A 40 -5.87 16.61 -16.47
C GLY A 40 -6.38 15.33 -15.82
N VAL A 41 -7.40 15.42 -14.95
CA VAL A 41 -8.00 14.22 -14.34
C VAL A 41 -8.52 13.21 -15.37
N ASN A 42 -8.96 13.70 -16.53
CA ASN A 42 -9.44 12.89 -17.66
C ASN A 42 -8.29 12.17 -18.41
N ASP A 43 -7.04 12.56 -18.18
CA ASP A 43 -5.87 11.91 -18.76
C ASP A 43 -5.40 10.71 -17.94
N VAL A 44 -5.76 10.65 -16.65
CA VAL A 44 -5.34 9.59 -15.71
C VAL A 44 -5.70 8.18 -16.20
N PRO A 45 -6.89 7.90 -16.77
CA PRO A 45 -7.22 6.58 -17.29
C PRO A 45 -6.23 6.09 -18.36
N THR A 46 -5.81 6.96 -19.27
CA THR A 46 -4.91 6.57 -20.37
C THR A 46 -3.45 6.58 -19.92
N GLN A 47 -3.02 7.67 -19.27
CA GLN A 47 -1.61 7.90 -18.98
C GLN A 47 -1.11 7.13 -17.75
N VAL A 48 -1.97 6.94 -16.74
CA VAL A 48 -1.58 6.29 -15.48
C VAL A 48 -2.08 4.86 -15.44
N ILE A 49 -3.41 4.66 -15.52
CA ILE A 49 -4.03 3.33 -15.43
C ILE A 49 -3.61 2.48 -16.63
N GLY A 50 -3.69 3.03 -17.85
CA GLY A 50 -3.25 2.35 -19.07
C GLY A 50 -1.78 1.93 -19.02
N THR A 51 -0.90 2.80 -18.50
CA THR A 51 0.53 2.48 -18.31
C THR A 51 0.70 1.36 -17.28
N LEU A 52 0.03 1.43 -16.13
CA LEU A 52 0.09 0.39 -15.10
C LEU A 52 -0.31 -0.98 -15.68
N VAL A 53 -1.48 -1.05 -16.31
CA VAL A 53 -2.04 -2.27 -16.90
C VAL A 53 -1.11 -2.84 -17.98
N SER A 54 -0.57 -1.97 -18.84
CA SER A 54 0.41 -2.35 -19.85
C SER A 54 1.67 -2.98 -19.23
N GLN A 55 2.20 -2.38 -18.16
CA GLN A 55 3.40 -2.87 -17.51
C GLN A 55 3.17 -4.16 -16.69
N VAL A 56 2.01 -4.31 -16.05
CA VAL A 56 1.61 -5.59 -15.41
C VAL A 56 1.50 -6.69 -16.46
N SER A 57 0.84 -6.43 -17.59
CA SER A 57 0.75 -7.38 -18.71
C SER A 57 2.14 -7.77 -19.24
N ARG A 58 3.05 -6.80 -19.36
CA ARG A 58 4.44 -7.05 -19.77
C ARG A 58 5.20 -7.93 -18.77
N LEU A 59 5.07 -7.68 -17.47
CA LEU A 59 5.68 -8.53 -16.44
C LEU A 59 5.11 -9.94 -16.47
N ARG A 60 3.79 -10.08 -16.64
CA ARG A 60 3.12 -11.39 -16.79
C ARG A 60 3.64 -12.15 -18.00
N ALA A 61 3.76 -11.48 -19.15
CA ALA A 61 4.32 -12.06 -20.37
C ALA A 61 5.80 -12.48 -20.21
N ALA A 62 6.55 -11.80 -19.32
CA ALA A 62 7.93 -12.13 -18.98
C ALA A 62 8.05 -13.28 -17.96
N GLY A 63 6.94 -13.78 -17.40
CA GLY A 63 6.93 -14.92 -16.47
C GLY A 63 6.50 -14.62 -15.04
N ALA A 64 6.19 -13.36 -14.71
CA ALA A 64 5.70 -12.99 -13.38
C ALA A 64 4.38 -13.68 -13.06
N GLN A 65 4.29 -14.28 -11.87
CA GLN A 65 3.09 -15.05 -11.47
C GLN A 65 2.26 -14.41 -10.37
N GLN A 66 2.82 -13.58 -9.51
CA GLN A 66 2.11 -13.07 -8.34
C GLN A 66 2.24 -11.55 -8.28
N PHE A 67 1.12 -10.86 -8.16
CA PHE A 67 1.07 -9.40 -8.15
C PHE A 67 0.37 -8.90 -6.89
N LEU A 68 0.96 -7.88 -6.27
CA LEU A 68 0.32 -7.08 -5.24
C LEU A 68 0.27 -5.64 -5.75
N VAL A 69 -0.91 -5.18 -6.13
CA VAL A 69 -1.09 -3.84 -6.70
C VAL A 69 -1.90 -3.01 -5.71
N THR A 70 -1.50 -1.78 -5.45
CA THR A 70 -2.38 -0.85 -4.73
C THR A 70 -3.27 -0.11 -5.72
N ASN A 71 -4.50 0.22 -5.32
CA ASN A 71 -5.24 1.26 -6.03
C ASN A 71 -4.56 2.65 -5.84
N LEU A 72 -5.07 3.67 -6.53
CA LEU A 72 -4.54 5.02 -6.45
C LEU A 72 -4.80 5.61 -5.05
N PRO A 73 -3.80 6.21 -4.38
CA PRO A 73 -3.96 6.76 -3.04
C PRO A 73 -4.86 8.00 -3.02
N ASP A 74 -5.52 8.26 -1.89
CA ASP A 74 -6.03 9.60 -1.61
C ASP A 74 -4.83 10.52 -1.28
N VAL A 75 -4.47 11.40 -2.22
CA VAL A 75 -3.41 12.39 -2.05
C VAL A 75 -3.89 13.67 -1.38
N THR A 76 -5.20 13.86 -1.24
CA THR A 76 -5.77 15.15 -0.78
C THR A 76 -5.57 15.37 0.72
N GLY A 77 -5.33 14.31 1.49
CA GLY A 77 -4.98 14.39 2.91
C GLY A 77 -3.51 14.75 3.17
N ALA A 78 -2.64 14.69 2.15
CA ALA A 78 -1.22 14.99 2.32
C ALA A 78 -0.98 16.47 2.64
N PRO A 79 0.03 16.81 3.48
CA PRO A 79 0.31 18.19 3.85
C PRO A 79 0.50 19.14 2.65
N ILE A 80 1.12 18.68 1.57
CA ILE A 80 1.35 19.51 0.38
C ILE A 80 0.05 19.95 -0.30
N SER A 81 -1.03 19.18 -0.13
CA SER A 81 -2.31 19.39 -0.82
C SER A 81 -3.12 20.55 -0.23
N GLY A 82 -2.68 21.12 0.90
CA GLY A 82 -3.34 22.27 1.54
C GLY A 82 -4.67 21.94 2.23
N GLY A 83 -5.02 20.64 2.31
CA GLY A 83 -6.22 20.12 2.97
C GLY A 83 -7.11 19.29 2.03
N PRO A 84 -8.17 18.67 2.59
CA PRO A 84 -9.05 17.80 1.82
C PRO A 84 -9.70 18.49 0.62
N ASN A 85 -9.75 17.79 -0.52
CA ASN A 85 -10.43 18.24 -1.73
C ASN A 85 -11.49 17.19 -2.12
N PRO A 86 -12.76 17.36 -1.70
CA PRO A 86 -13.80 16.36 -1.93
C PRO A 86 -14.07 16.05 -3.40
N ALA A 87 -13.90 17.04 -4.30
CA ALA A 87 -14.08 16.83 -5.73
C ALA A 87 -12.98 15.93 -6.31
N LEU A 88 -11.72 16.16 -5.90
CA LEU A 88 -10.60 15.31 -6.30
C LEU A 88 -10.70 13.92 -5.66
N GLN A 89 -11.09 13.81 -4.38
CA GLN A 89 -11.34 12.50 -3.74
C GLN A 89 -12.39 11.68 -4.50
N LEU A 90 -13.52 12.30 -4.86
CA LEU A 90 -14.57 11.64 -5.65
C LEU A 90 -14.03 11.17 -7.01
N ALA A 91 -13.25 12.01 -7.69
CA ALA A 91 -12.64 11.65 -8.96
C ALA A 91 -11.65 10.48 -8.81
N ILE A 92 -10.82 10.48 -7.76
CA ILE A 92 -9.90 9.36 -7.47
C ILE A 92 -10.68 8.07 -7.22
N GLY A 93 -11.82 8.13 -6.51
CA GLY A 93 -12.71 6.97 -6.35
C GLY A 93 -13.18 6.39 -7.69
N GLN A 94 -13.64 7.25 -8.61
CA GLN A 94 -14.04 6.82 -9.96
C GLN A 94 -12.88 6.27 -10.78
N LEU A 95 -11.68 6.84 -10.63
CA LEU A 95 -10.47 6.34 -11.26
C LEU A 95 -10.08 4.97 -10.70
N ASN A 96 -10.30 4.72 -9.41
CA ASN A 96 -10.08 3.42 -8.78
C ASN A 96 -11.08 2.35 -9.26
N ASP A 97 -12.33 2.72 -9.53
CA ASP A 97 -13.30 1.83 -10.20
C ASP A 97 -12.80 1.44 -11.61
N ALA A 98 -12.30 2.42 -12.37
CA ALA A 98 -11.73 2.19 -13.70
C ALA A 98 -10.45 1.34 -13.65
N LEU A 99 -9.60 1.55 -12.65
CA LEU A 99 -8.39 0.75 -12.42
C LEU A 99 -8.74 -0.70 -12.09
N ALA A 100 -9.68 -0.93 -11.18
CA ALA A 100 -10.14 -2.26 -10.81
C ALA A 100 -10.72 -3.01 -12.03
N ALA A 101 -11.55 -2.34 -12.83
CA ALA A 101 -12.08 -2.90 -14.07
C ALA A 101 -10.97 -3.24 -15.09
N SER A 102 -9.97 -2.36 -15.23
CA SER A 102 -8.86 -2.58 -16.17
C SER A 102 -7.94 -3.73 -15.74
N LEU A 103 -7.67 -3.86 -14.44
CA LEU A 103 -6.91 -4.97 -13.88
C LEU A 103 -7.67 -6.29 -13.99
N ALA A 104 -8.98 -6.30 -13.73
CA ALA A 104 -9.81 -7.48 -13.94
C ALA A 104 -9.79 -7.95 -15.40
N GLY A 105 -9.73 -7.01 -16.36
CA GLY A 105 -9.59 -7.29 -17.78
C GLY A 105 -8.29 -8.01 -18.18
N LEU A 106 -7.25 -8.02 -17.33
CA LEU A 106 -6.03 -8.80 -17.56
C LEU A 106 -6.22 -10.30 -17.30
N GLY A 107 -7.28 -10.71 -16.60
CA GLY A 107 -7.58 -12.12 -16.33
C GLY A 107 -6.54 -12.80 -15.42
N LEU A 108 -5.95 -12.06 -14.48
CA LEU A 108 -4.96 -12.60 -13.53
C LEU A 108 -5.60 -13.51 -12.47
N GLY A 109 -6.87 -13.32 -12.12
CA GLY A 109 -7.55 -14.14 -11.12
C GLY A 109 -6.85 -14.06 -9.76
N ASP A 110 -6.57 -15.22 -9.17
CA ASP A 110 -5.92 -15.34 -7.86
C ASP A 110 -4.44 -14.89 -7.86
N ASP A 111 -3.85 -14.68 -9.04
CA ASP A 111 -2.48 -14.16 -9.18
C ASP A 111 -2.38 -12.65 -8.87
N LEU A 112 -3.50 -11.95 -8.63
CA LEU A 112 -3.54 -10.51 -8.34
C LEU A 112 -4.24 -10.22 -7.01
N HIS A 113 -3.50 -9.62 -6.08
CA HIS A 113 -4.03 -9.00 -4.88
C HIS A 113 -4.11 -7.48 -5.08
N LEU A 114 -5.32 -6.93 -5.11
CA LEU A 114 -5.55 -5.48 -5.16
C LEU A 114 -5.77 -4.92 -3.75
N LEU A 115 -4.87 -4.06 -3.28
CA LEU A 115 -4.98 -3.40 -1.98
C LEU A 115 -5.63 -2.02 -2.08
N ASP A 116 -6.50 -1.74 -1.12
CA ASP A 116 -7.19 -0.45 -1.01
C ASP A 116 -6.33 0.58 -0.24
N LEU A 117 -5.40 1.20 -0.96
CA LEU A 117 -4.59 2.30 -0.43
C LEU A 117 -5.41 3.59 -0.30
N PHE A 118 -6.38 3.82 -1.19
CA PHE A 118 -7.31 4.95 -1.12
C PHE A 118 -8.08 4.97 0.19
N GLY A 119 -8.77 3.87 0.50
CA GLY A 119 -9.52 3.71 1.73
C GLY A 119 -8.62 3.78 2.96
N PHE A 120 -7.46 3.13 2.92
CA PHE A 120 -6.48 3.19 4.01
C PHE A 120 -6.05 4.63 4.33
N SER A 121 -5.72 5.46 3.33
CA SER A 121 -5.30 6.85 3.53
C SER A 121 -6.32 7.68 4.33
N GLY A 122 -7.61 7.50 4.05
CA GLY A 122 -8.67 8.20 4.78
C GLY A 122 -8.96 7.57 6.15
N ASP A 123 -8.95 6.23 6.22
CA ASP A 123 -9.30 5.51 7.43
C ASP A 123 -8.26 5.67 8.53
N VAL A 124 -6.96 5.63 8.18
CA VAL A 124 -5.87 5.81 9.14
C VAL A 124 -5.85 7.22 9.75
N ALA A 125 -6.32 8.22 9.00
CA ALA A 125 -6.45 9.58 9.50
C ALA A 125 -7.65 9.76 10.44
N SER A 126 -8.73 9.01 10.23
CA SER A 126 -9.97 9.13 11.01
C SER A 126 -10.07 8.17 12.20
N ARG A 127 -9.38 7.03 12.14
CA ARG A 127 -9.37 5.97 13.16
C ARG A 127 -7.96 5.41 13.41
N PRO A 128 -6.96 6.25 13.73
CA PRO A 128 -5.57 5.84 13.88
C PRO A 128 -5.39 4.72 14.92
N GLU A 129 -6.19 4.70 15.99
CA GLU A 129 -6.13 3.66 17.02
C GLU A 129 -6.45 2.25 16.50
N PHE A 130 -7.26 2.13 15.43
CA PHE A 130 -7.54 0.85 14.79
C PHE A 130 -6.27 0.23 14.20
N TYR A 131 -5.30 1.06 13.85
CA TYR A 131 -4.02 0.71 13.28
C TYR A 131 -2.87 0.74 14.31
N GLY A 132 -3.19 0.82 15.60
CA GLY A 132 -2.19 0.90 16.68
C GLY A 132 -1.44 2.22 16.74
N LEU A 133 -1.98 3.28 16.14
CA LEU A 133 -1.42 4.63 16.15
C LEU A 133 -2.08 5.49 17.26
N PRO A 134 -1.45 6.61 17.68
CA PRO A 134 -2.03 7.49 18.68
C PRO A 134 -3.37 8.09 18.22
N ALA A 135 -4.36 8.16 19.11
CA ALA A 135 -5.68 8.72 18.82
C ALA A 135 -5.63 10.22 18.43
N ASN A 136 -4.58 10.94 18.86
CA ASN A 136 -4.35 12.35 18.57
C ASN A 136 -3.28 12.56 17.49
N ILE A 137 -3.28 11.70 16.46
CA ILE A 137 -2.33 11.79 15.37
C ILE A 137 -2.49 13.10 14.58
N LEU A 138 -1.37 13.67 14.15
CA LEU A 138 -1.30 14.93 13.42
C LEU A 138 -1.12 14.67 11.92
N SER A 139 -1.91 15.33 11.08
CA SER A 139 -1.79 15.24 9.62
C SER A 139 -0.73 16.18 9.03
N ALA A 140 -0.06 16.99 9.85
CA ALA A 140 1.01 17.87 9.39
C ALA A 140 2.29 17.09 9.03
N ALA A 141 3.19 17.68 8.25
CA ALA A 141 4.50 17.11 7.96
C ALA A 141 5.39 17.16 9.22
N CYS A 142 5.81 16.00 9.73
CA CYS A 142 6.65 15.93 10.93
C CYS A 142 7.91 16.79 10.82
N VAL A 143 8.71 16.60 9.77
CA VAL A 143 10.01 17.29 9.61
C VAL A 143 9.90 18.80 9.46
N LEU A 144 8.70 19.33 9.19
CA LEU A 144 8.41 20.76 9.16
C LEU A 144 7.79 21.29 10.47
N SER A 145 7.33 20.38 11.34
CA SER A 145 6.58 20.70 12.57
C SER A 145 7.42 20.49 13.83
N VAL A 146 8.54 19.77 13.75
CA VAL A 146 9.44 19.50 14.88
C VAL A 146 10.82 20.14 14.67
N PRO A 147 11.59 20.42 15.73
CA PRO A 147 12.95 20.93 15.60
C PRO A 147 13.82 20.02 14.73
N PRO A 148 14.68 20.57 13.84
CA PRO A 148 15.56 19.78 13.00
C PRO A 148 16.42 18.82 13.82
N SER A 149 16.40 17.53 13.45
CA SER A 149 17.14 16.45 14.09
C SER A 149 17.46 15.37 13.05
N PRO A 150 18.60 14.66 13.14
CA PRO A 150 18.83 13.45 12.34
C PRO A 150 17.82 12.33 12.64
N THR A 151 17.18 12.38 13.81
CA THR A 151 16.17 11.43 14.28
C THR A 151 15.00 12.21 14.89
N PRO A 152 14.14 12.84 14.06
CA PRO A 152 12.97 13.55 14.56
C PRO A 152 11.98 12.56 15.18
N ASP A 153 11.37 12.92 16.32
CA ASP A 153 10.26 12.13 16.88
C ASP A 153 8.98 12.45 16.11
N CYS A 154 8.62 11.55 15.20
CA CYS A 154 7.42 11.64 14.38
C CYS A 154 6.30 10.72 14.87
N SER A 155 6.40 10.16 16.09
CA SER A 155 5.52 9.09 16.55
C SER A 155 4.02 9.45 16.64
N SER A 156 3.71 10.75 16.67
CA SER A 156 2.35 11.30 16.67
C SER A 156 1.95 11.92 15.32
N PHE A 157 2.64 11.63 14.22
CA PHE A 157 2.34 12.20 12.90
C PHE A 157 1.96 11.12 11.88
N LEU A 158 1.01 11.44 11.01
CA LEU A 158 0.65 10.60 9.87
C LEU A 158 1.72 10.66 8.78
N TYR A 159 2.35 11.82 8.62
CA TYR A 159 3.30 12.08 7.54
C TYR A 159 4.67 12.43 8.10
N PHE A 160 5.71 11.79 7.54
CA PHE A 160 7.08 12.15 7.82
C PHE A 160 7.41 13.52 7.21
N ASP A 161 7.09 13.69 5.92
CA ASP A 161 7.29 14.93 5.18
C ASP A 161 5.98 15.44 4.54
N ALA A 162 6.05 16.27 3.50
CA ALA A 162 4.87 16.87 2.89
C ALA A 162 3.97 15.89 2.10
N VAL A 163 4.46 14.67 1.81
CA VAL A 163 3.75 13.69 0.97
C VAL A 163 3.87 12.25 1.47
N HIS A 164 4.96 11.89 2.14
CA HIS A 164 5.25 10.51 2.54
C HIS A 164 4.73 10.20 3.94
N PRO A 165 3.99 9.09 4.11
CA PRO A 165 3.56 8.61 5.42
C PRO A 165 4.72 8.30 6.36
N GLU A 166 4.49 8.45 7.65
CA GLU A 166 5.42 8.08 8.72
C GLU A 166 5.63 6.55 8.78
N ALA A 167 6.76 6.10 9.33
CA ALA A 167 7.15 4.70 9.34
C ALA A 167 6.12 3.77 10.01
N ARG A 168 5.42 4.19 11.06
CA ARG A 168 4.36 3.40 11.70
C ARG A 168 3.10 3.32 10.85
N VAL A 169 2.78 4.37 10.09
CA VAL A 169 1.69 4.34 9.10
C VAL A 169 2.03 3.37 7.96
N GLN A 170 3.27 3.40 7.47
CA GLN A 170 3.77 2.41 6.51
C GLN A 170 3.71 0.99 7.08
N ALA A 171 4.09 0.80 8.35
CA ALA A 171 4.03 -0.49 9.02
C ALA A 171 2.60 -1.01 9.12
N ALA A 172 1.63 -0.15 9.47
CA ALA A 172 0.21 -0.52 9.48
C ALA A 172 -0.27 -0.98 8.10
N PHE A 173 0.06 -0.25 7.03
CA PHE A 173 -0.32 -0.67 5.67
C PHE A 173 0.37 -1.98 5.26
N SER A 174 1.63 -2.18 5.66
CA SER A 174 2.36 -3.41 5.37
C SER A 174 1.76 -4.65 6.05
N GLN A 175 1.12 -4.49 7.21
CA GLN A 175 0.39 -5.58 7.88
C GLN A 175 -0.83 -6.00 7.05
N ILE A 176 -1.61 -5.03 6.57
CA ILE A 176 -2.74 -5.28 5.65
C ILE A 176 -2.26 -6.00 4.39
N ALA A 177 -1.14 -5.56 3.82
CA ALA A 177 -0.54 -6.19 2.67
C ALA A 177 -0.13 -7.65 2.93
N ALA A 178 0.51 -7.93 4.06
CA ALA A 178 0.96 -9.27 4.45
C ALA A 178 -0.22 -10.23 4.69
N GLU A 179 -1.30 -9.73 5.31
CA GLU A 179 -2.54 -10.50 5.52
C GLU A 179 -3.21 -10.84 4.18
N ALA A 180 -3.25 -9.90 3.23
CA ALA A 180 -3.89 -10.10 1.93
C ALA A 180 -3.23 -11.21 1.08
N ILE A 181 -1.91 -11.39 1.21
CA ILE A 181 -1.16 -12.43 0.50
C ILE A 181 -1.02 -13.74 1.30
N GLY A 182 -1.65 -13.83 2.48
CA GLY A 182 -1.70 -15.04 3.29
C GLY A 182 -0.35 -15.51 3.83
N VAL A 183 0.57 -14.59 4.16
CA VAL A 183 1.84 -14.95 4.83
C VAL A 183 1.50 -15.71 6.12
N PRO A 184 1.99 -16.96 6.30
CA PRO A 184 1.71 -17.72 7.51
C PRO A 184 2.12 -16.91 8.74
N GLU A 185 1.19 -16.74 9.67
CA GLU A 185 1.45 -16.14 10.98
C GLU A 185 2.74 -16.72 11.57
N PRO A 186 3.59 -15.90 12.21
CA PRO A 186 4.84 -16.37 12.79
C PRO A 186 4.63 -17.66 13.58
N ALA A 187 5.48 -18.66 13.36
CA ALA A 187 5.39 -19.96 14.01
C ALA A 187 5.32 -19.87 15.55
N SER A 188 5.66 -18.73 16.14
CA SER A 188 5.42 -18.38 17.54
C SER A 188 3.96 -18.52 17.98
N ILE A 189 2.95 -18.23 17.15
CA ILE A 189 1.53 -18.46 17.52
C ILE A 189 1.22 -19.96 17.56
N ALA A 190 1.70 -20.72 16.57
CA ALA A 190 1.57 -22.17 16.55
C ALA A 190 2.32 -22.82 17.74
N LEU A 191 3.52 -22.34 18.07
CA LEU A 191 4.31 -22.78 19.22
C LEU A 191 3.65 -22.38 20.55
N LEU A 192 3.03 -21.20 20.64
CA LEU A 192 2.27 -20.79 21.81
C LEU A 192 1.05 -21.70 22.00
N GLY A 193 0.32 -21.99 20.92
CA GLY A 193 -0.81 -22.93 20.93
C GLY A 193 -0.39 -24.34 21.38
N LEU A 194 0.70 -24.87 20.82
CA LEU A 194 1.28 -26.14 21.23
C LEU A 194 1.76 -26.11 22.70
N GLY A 195 2.38 -25.02 23.13
CA GLY A 195 2.83 -24.82 24.51
C GLY A 195 1.66 -24.81 25.50
N MET A 196 0.57 -24.10 25.19
CA MET A 196 -0.64 -24.08 26.01
C MET A 196 -1.32 -25.46 26.10
N LEU A 197 -1.38 -26.20 25.00
CA LEU A 197 -1.88 -27.59 24.98
C LEU A 197 -1.01 -28.53 25.83
N GLY A 198 0.31 -28.38 25.75
CA GLY A 198 1.26 -29.14 26.58
C GLY A 198 1.06 -28.88 28.09
N LEU A 199 0.90 -27.62 28.48
CA LEU A 199 0.63 -27.22 29.87
C LEU A 199 -0.73 -27.76 30.37
N ALA A 200 -1.78 -27.70 29.56
CA ALA A 200 -3.09 -28.25 29.89
C ALA A 200 -3.07 -29.78 30.05
N GLY A 201 -2.31 -30.49 29.20
CA GLY A 201 -2.12 -31.94 29.31
C GLY A 201 -1.35 -32.34 30.56
N ALA A 202 -0.29 -31.60 30.89
CA ALA A 202 0.53 -31.84 32.10
C ALA A 202 -0.25 -31.59 33.39
N THR A 203 -1.10 -30.56 33.43
CA THR A 203 -1.94 -30.26 34.59
C THR A 203 -3.07 -31.27 34.78
N ARG A 204 -3.67 -31.80 33.70
CA ARG A 204 -4.63 -32.92 33.78
C ARG A 204 -4.01 -34.21 34.32
N ARG A 205 -2.80 -34.57 33.86
CA ARG A 205 -2.09 -35.76 34.35
C ARG A 205 -1.67 -35.68 35.82
N ARG A 206 -1.48 -34.49 36.38
CA ARG A 206 -1.15 -34.29 37.81
C ARG A 206 -2.37 -34.35 38.73
N ARG A 207 -3.59 -34.28 38.18
CA ARG A 207 -4.85 -34.30 38.94
C ARG A 207 -5.56 -35.66 38.92
N ALA A 208 -5.09 -36.60 38.10
CA ALA A 208 -5.52 -38.00 38.07
C ALA A 208 -4.54 -38.87 38.86
#